data_AF-A0A2T1DUC2-F1
#
_entry.id   AF-A0A2T1DUC2-F1
#
_cell.length_a   1.000
_cell.length_b   1.000
_cell.length_c   1.000
_cell.angle_alpha   90.00
_cell.angle_beta   90.00
_cell.angle_gamma   90.00
#
_symmetry.space_group_name_H-M   'P 1'
#
loop_
_entity.id
_entity.type
_entity.pdbx_description
1 polymer ?
#
loop_
_entity_poly.entity_id
_entity_poly.type
_entity_poly.pdbx_seq_one_letter_code
_entity_poly.pdbx_strand_id
1 'polypeptide(L)'
;YMKYLVDGDLAIDNWQWQMQAGVTNPLSDTFRIYNPNKNLEEKDGDLKFIYHWVEELRGYSLPEILNGAYLNESPYPEPILDWAETRKINGLIVSNLRKRVKERLVAEQGVELEQAAIAKETVDKYWESKDKQYREYQTRTESSC
;
A
#
# COMPACT_ATOMS: atom_id res chain seq x y z
N TYR A 1 -14.76 -9.57 -6.46
CA TYR A 1 -14.31 -10.27 -5.24
C TYR A 1 -15.47 -11.08 -4.63
N MET A 2 -16.63 -10.48 -4.31
CA MET A 2 -17.80 -11.16 -3.70
C MET A 2 -18.23 -12.49 -4.34
N LYS A 3 -18.10 -12.63 -5.67
CA LYS A 3 -18.47 -13.86 -6.37
C LYS A 3 -17.55 -15.05 -6.07
N TYR A 4 -16.31 -14.79 -5.65
CA TYR A 4 -15.23 -15.77 -5.60
C TYR A 4 -14.66 -16.01 -4.20
N LEU A 5 -14.90 -15.10 -3.25
CA LEU A 5 -14.48 -15.25 -1.86
C LEU A 5 -15.52 -16.06 -1.09
N VAL A 6 -15.09 -17.14 -0.42
CA VAL A 6 -15.98 -18.01 0.37
C VAL A 6 -16.50 -17.30 1.62
N ASP A 7 -15.74 -16.32 2.11
CA ASP A 7 -15.99 -15.47 3.27
C ASP A 7 -16.43 -14.05 2.88
N GLY A 8 -16.85 -13.87 1.62
CA GLY A 8 -17.28 -12.56 1.12
C GLY A 8 -18.37 -11.95 1.99
N ASP A 9 -18.10 -10.75 2.50
CA ASP A 9 -18.99 -10.01 3.40
C ASP A 9 -19.09 -8.56 2.94
N LEU A 10 -20.32 -8.12 2.67
CA LEU A 10 -20.57 -6.81 2.09
C LEU A 10 -20.03 -5.66 2.96
N ALA A 11 -20.12 -5.77 4.28
CA ALA A 11 -19.69 -4.69 5.17
C ALA A 11 -18.17 -4.65 5.29
N ILE A 12 -17.54 -5.80 5.53
CA ILE A 12 -16.08 -5.92 5.66
C ILE A 12 -15.41 -5.55 4.36
N ASP A 13 -15.86 -6.13 3.24
CA ASP A 13 -15.19 -5.92 1.96
C ASP A 13 -15.35 -4.47 1.49
N ASN A 14 -16.55 -3.89 1.54
CA ASN A 14 -16.73 -2.49 1.12
C ASN A 14 -15.87 -1.52 1.95
N TRP A 15 -15.71 -1.79 3.24
CA TRP A 15 -14.84 -1.00 4.10
C TRP A 15 -13.37 -1.16 3.70
N GLN A 16 -12.89 -2.38 3.51
CA GLN A 16 -11.50 -2.64 3.09
C GLN A 16 -11.18 -2.04 1.72
N TRP A 17 -12.12 -2.08 0.76
CA TRP A 17 -11.98 -1.43 -0.53
C TRP A 17 -11.85 0.08 -0.41
N GLN A 18 -12.64 0.73 0.45
CA GLN A 18 -12.51 2.17 0.71
C GLN A 18 -11.15 2.51 1.32
N MET A 19 -10.64 1.68 2.23
CA MET A 19 -9.31 1.87 2.81
C MET A 19 -8.21 1.75 1.75
N GLN A 20 -8.23 0.69 0.93
CA GLN A 20 -7.20 0.46 -0.09
C GLN A 20 -7.26 1.48 -1.23
N ALA A 21 -8.44 2.02 -1.53
CA ALA A 21 -8.63 3.14 -2.46
C ALA A 21 -8.21 4.50 -1.86
N GLY A 22 -7.88 4.56 -0.57
CA GLY A 22 -7.43 5.77 0.12
C GLY A 22 -8.55 6.78 0.41
N VAL A 23 -9.80 6.33 0.44
CA VAL A 23 -11.00 7.17 0.67
C VAL A 23 -11.17 7.50 2.15
N THR A 24 -10.80 6.58 3.04
CA THR A 24 -11.08 6.68 4.48
C THR A 24 -10.29 7.74 5.24
N ASN A 25 -9.25 8.33 4.63
CA ASN A 25 -8.47 9.41 5.23
C ASN A 25 -8.19 10.53 4.22
N PRO A 26 -9.19 11.36 3.89
CA PRO A 26 -9.06 12.39 2.86
C PRO A 26 -8.17 13.57 3.30
N LEU A 27 -7.93 13.75 4.60
CA LEU A 27 -7.08 14.84 5.12
C LEU A 27 -5.59 14.49 5.15
N SER A 28 -5.21 13.21 5.01
CA SER A 28 -3.80 12.80 4.94
C SER A 28 -3.08 13.47 3.78
N ASP A 29 -1.92 14.06 4.09
CA ASP A 29 -1.06 14.74 3.12
C ASP A 29 -0.30 13.77 2.21
N THR A 30 -0.26 12.49 2.57
CA THR A 30 0.35 11.44 1.77
C THR A 30 -0.62 10.31 1.45
N PHE A 31 -0.33 9.60 0.37
CA PHE A 31 -0.94 8.32 0.04
C PHE A 31 0.18 7.40 -0.47
N ARG A 32 -0.09 6.08 -0.48
CA ARG A 32 0.93 5.09 -0.80
C ARG A 32 0.55 4.30 -2.04
N ILE A 33 1.46 4.26 -3.01
CA ILE A 33 1.46 3.28 -4.11
C ILE A 33 2.58 2.30 -3.80
N TYR A 34 2.21 1.03 -3.56
CA TYR A 34 3.16 -0.02 -3.25
C TYR A 34 3.93 -0.46 -4.50
N ASN A 35 5.16 -0.93 -4.30
CA ASN A 35 5.93 -1.60 -5.35
C ASN A 35 5.70 -3.11 -5.24
N PRO A 36 5.09 -3.76 -6.25
CA PRO A 36 4.86 -5.21 -6.23
C PRO A 36 6.15 -6.01 -6.04
N ASN A 37 7.25 -5.61 -6.67
CA ASN A 37 8.54 -6.31 -6.58
C ASN A 37 9.12 -6.22 -5.16
N LYS A 38 9.05 -5.04 -4.55
CA LYS A 38 9.49 -4.86 -3.16
C LYS A 38 8.60 -5.64 -2.18
N ASN A 39 7.29 -5.66 -2.42
CA ASN A 39 6.38 -6.47 -1.59
C ASN A 39 6.69 -7.96 -1.72
N LEU A 40 7.05 -8.43 -2.92
CA LEU A 40 7.46 -9.81 -3.13
C LEU A 40 8.73 -10.13 -2.32
N GLU A 41 9.76 -9.29 -2.41
CA GLU A 41 10.99 -9.43 -1.61
C GLU A 41 10.71 -9.47 -0.10
N GLU A 42 9.86 -8.57 0.41
CA GLU A 42 9.56 -8.46 1.84
C GLU A 42 8.64 -9.56 2.38
N LYS A 43 7.75 -10.11 1.56
CA LYS A 43 6.66 -11.01 2.01
C LYS A 43 6.82 -12.45 1.57
N ASP A 44 7.53 -12.70 0.47
CA ASP A 44 7.72 -14.03 -0.12
C ASP A 44 9.13 -14.14 -0.72
N GLY A 45 10.14 -13.72 0.05
CA GLY A 45 11.54 -13.70 -0.41
C GLY A 45 12.13 -15.08 -0.74
N ASP A 46 11.52 -16.17 -0.25
CA ASP A 46 11.85 -17.55 -0.60
C ASP A 46 10.93 -18.14 -1.69
N LEU A 47 10.03 -17.31 -2.25
CA LEU A 47 9.14 -17.61 -3.37
C LEU A 47 8.18 -18.79 -3.12
N LYS A 48 7.90 -19.15 -1.86
CA LYS A 48 7.00 -20.27 -1.55
C LYS A 48 5.61 -20.05 -2.11
N PHE A 49 5.07 -18.84 -1.97
CA PHE A 49 3.74 -18.53 -2.49
C PHE A 49 3.75 -18.49 -4.02
N ILE A 50 4.74 -17.81 -4.62
CA ILE A 50 4.88 -17.73 -6.08
C ILE A 50 5.02 -19.12 -6.70
N TYR A 51 5.92 -19.97 -6.19
CA TYR A 51 6.09 -21.32 -6.72
C TYR A 51 4.84 -22.20 -6.55
N HIS A 52 4.01 -21.94 -5.55
CA HIS A 52 2.78 -22.71 -5.40
C HIS A 52 1.74 -22.34 -6.47
N TRP A 53 1.53 -21.04 -6.72
CA TRP A 53 0.43 -20.54 -7.56
C TRP A 53 0.81 -20.21 -9.00
N VAL A 54 2.09 -19.98 -9.28
CA VAL A 54 2.63 -19.62 -10.60
C VAL A 54 3.73 -20.62 -10.95
N GLU A 55 3.30 -21.82 -11.31
CA GLU A 55 4.21 -22.96 -11.47
C GLU A 55 5.24 -22.73 -12.58
N GLU A 56 4.90 -21.94 -13.59
CA GLU A 56 5.76 -21.56 -14.71
C GLU A 56 6.95 -20.67 -14.33
N LEU A 57 6.99 -20.16 -13.08
CA LEU A 57 8.14 -19.46 -12.51
C LEU A 57 9.00 -20.34 -11.59
N ARG A 58 8.64 -21.63 -11.40
CA ARG A 58 9.47 -22.55 -10.62
C ARG A 58 10.84 -22.72 -11.28
N GLY A 59 11.89 -22.64 -10.47
CA GLY A 59 13.28 -22.77 -10.92
C GLY A 59 13.99 -21.44 -11.14
N TYR A 60 13.26 -20.32 -11.19
CA TYR A 60 13.84 -18.98 -11.19
C TYR A 60 13.95 -18.44 -9.77
N SER A 61 15.15 -18.01 -9.39
CA SER A 61 15.37 -17.25 -8.16
C SER A 61 14.69 -15.88 -8.20
N LEU A 62 14.52 -15.26 -7.03
CA LEU A 62 13.91 -13.93 -6.93
C LEU A 62 14.63 -12.89 -7.82
N PRO A 63 15.97 -12.77 -7.83
CA PRO A 63 16.65 -11.87 -8.75
C PRO A 63 16.40 -12.20 -10.23
N GLU A 64 16.29 -13.48 -10.60
CA GLU A 64 16.00 -13.88 -11.98
C GLU A 64 14.59 -13.48 -12.40
N ILE A 65 13.59 -13.66 -11.52
CA ILE A 65 12.22 -13.19 -11.76
C ILE A 65 12.20 -11.67 -11.92
N LEU A 66 12.84 -10.94 -11.01
CA LEU A 66 12.83 -9.46 -11.02
C LEU A 66 13.56 -8.86 -12.23
N ASN A 67 14.55 -9.56 -12.78
CA ASN A 67 15.28 -9.14 -13.98
C ASN A 67 14.68 -9.72 -15.29
N GLY A 68 13.59 -10.48 -15.22
CA GLY A 68 12.90 -10.99 -16.41
C GLY A 68 13.60 -12.16 -17.10
N ALA A 69 14.37 -12.99 -16.39
CA ALA A 69 15.05 -14.16 -16.98
C ALA A 69 14.07 -15.17 -17.61
N TYR A 70 12.81 -15.19 -17.17
CA TYR A 70 11.76 -16.08 -17.66
C TYR A 70 11.22 -15.70 -19.04
N LEU A 71 11.44 -14.48 -19.54
CA LEU A 71 10.72 -13.91 -20.69
C LEU A 71 10.85 -14.72 -22.00
N ASN A 72 11.94 -15.48 -22.16
CA ASN A 72 12.20 -16.25 -23.38
C ASN A 72 11.99 -17.76 -23.23
N GLU A 73 11.76 -18.23 -22.00
CA GLU A 73 11.79 -19.67 -21.66
C GLU A 73 10.50 -20.14 -20.98
N SER A 74 9.78 -19.24 -20.32
CA SER A 74 8.53 -19.49 -19.62
C SER A 74 7.35 -18.90 -20.40
N PRO A 75 6.15 -19.52 -20.35
CA PRO A 75 4.92 -18.90 -20.83
C PRO A 75 4.44 -17.72 -19.96
N TYR A 76 5.11 -17.43 -18.83
CA TYR A 76 4.73 -16.31 -17.96
C TYR A 76 4.88 -14.97 -18.70
N PRO A 77 3.84 -14.11 -18.71
CA PRO A 77 3.83 -12.90 -19.51
C PRO A 77 4.82 -11.85 -18.99
N GLU A 78 5.25 -10.98 -19.90
CA GLU A 78 6.01 -9.79 -19.54
C GLU A 78 5.16 -8.80 -18.71
N PRO A 79 5.79 -7.96 -17.85
CA PRO A 79 5.08 -6.92 -17.13
C PRO A 79 4.34 -5.99 -18.09
N ILE A 80 3.02 -5.85 -17.89
CA ILE A 80 2.14 -5.06 -18.78
C ILE A 80 2.45 -3.55 -18.71
N LEU A 81 3.11 -3.08 -17.66
CA LEU A 81 3.43 -1.68 -17.44
C LEU A 81 4.78 -1.49 -16.74
N ASP A 82 5.40 -0.32 -16.98
CA ASP A 82 6.51 0.16 -16.17
C ASP A 82 5.97 0.74 -14.85
N TRP A 83 6.42 0.18 -13.73
CA TRP A 83 5.93 0.60 -12.42
C TRP A 83 6.36 2.02 -12.05
N ALA A 84 7.57 2.43 -12.39
CA ALA A 84 8.12 3.73 -11.97
C ALA A 84 7.40 4.87 -12.69
N GLU A 85 7.18 4.72 -14.00
CA GLU A 85 6.39 5.63 -14.83
C GLU A 85 4.94 5.65 -14.38
N THR A 86 4.31 4.49 -14.21
CA THR A 86 2.91 4.38 -13.77
C THR A 86 2.70 5.04 -12.42
N ARG A 87 3.60 4.80 -11.46
CA ARG A 87 3.56 5.43 -10.13
C ARG A 87 3.68 6.94 -10.23
N LYS A 88 4.56 7.45 -11.11
CA LYS A 88 4.76 8.89 -11.29
C LYS A 88 3.50 9.56 -11.86
N ILE A 89 2.95 9.00 -12.94
CA ILE A 89 1.76 9.54 -13.61
C ILE A 89 0.53 9.46 -12.70
N ASN A 90 0.20 8.26 -12.22
CA ASN A 90 -0.99 8.06 -11.39
C ASN A 90 -0.84 8.73 -10.02
N GLY A 91 0.38 8.81 -9.49
CA GLY A 91 0.64 9.55 -8.26
C GLY A 91 0.27 11.03 -8.38
N LEU A 92 0.62 11.68 -9.49
CA LEU A 92 0.23 13.06 -9.73
C LEU A 92 -1.31 13.22 -9.85
N ILE A 93 -1.95 12.32 -10.60
CA ILE A 93 -3.41 12.33 -10.78
C ILE A 93 -4.13 12.20 -9.43
N VAL A 94 -3.75 11.20 -8.64
CA VAL A 94 -4.35 10.94 -7.32
C VAL A 94 -4.07 12.10 -6.36
N SER A 95 -2.85 12.65 -6.36
CA SER A 95 -2.50 13.82 -5.54
C SER A 95 -3.41 15.03 -5.85
N ASN A 96 -3.58 15.34 -7.14
CA ASN A 96 -4.43 16.44 -7.57
C ASN A 96 -5.92 16.21 -7.20
N LEU A 97 -6.40 14.98 -7.36
CA LEU A 97 -7.76 14.61 -6.96
C LEU A 97 -7.96 14.80 -5.45
N ARG A 98 -7.03 14.30 -4.63
CA ARG A 98 -7.07 14.44 -3.17
C ARG A 98 -7.07 15.91 -2.73
N LYS A 99 -6.27 16.75 -3.38
CA LYS A 99 -6.25 18.20 -3.12
C LYS A 99 -7.64 18.83 -3.33
N ARG A 100 -8.27 18.55 -4.48
CA ARG A 100 -9.61 19.06 -4.80
C ARG A 100 -10.67 18.57 -3.81
N VAL A 101 -10.59 17.30 -3.40
CA VAL A 101 -11.51 16.74 -2.40
C VAL A 101 -11.32 17.43 -1.05
N LYS A 102 -10.08 17.65 -0.60
CA LYS A 102 -9.78 18.36 0.64
C LYS A 102 -10.34 19.78 0.63
N GLU A 103 -10.16 20.52 -0.47
CA GLU A 103 -10.72 21.87 -0.64
C GLU A 103 -12.25 21.86 -0.55
N ARG A 104 -12.91 20.90 -1.21
CA ARG A 104 -14.38 20.72 -1.15
C ARG A 104 -14.85 20.45 0.27
N LEU A 105 -14.25 19.48 0.95
CA LEU A 105 -14.64 19.10 2.32
C LEU A 105 -14.59 20.27 3.29
N VAL A 106 -13.53 21.09 3.20
CA VAL A 106 -13.36 22.29 4.03
C VAL A 106 -14.42 23.34 3.71
N ALA A 107 -14.80 23.50 2.43
CA ALA A 107 -15.82 24.44 2.02
C ALA A 107 -17.24 24.01 2.46
N GLU A 108 -17.55 22.72 2.38
CA GLU A 108 -18.87 22.17 2.70
C GLU A 108 -19.13 22.07 4.21
N GLN A 109 -18.08 21.92 5.03
CA GLN A 109 -18.17 21.78 6.50
C GLN A 109 -19.19 20.70 6.95
N GLY A 110 -19.30 19.62 6.17
CA GLY A 110 -20.25 18.54 6.43
C GLY A 110 -19.68 17.42 7.29
N VAL A 111 -20.50 16.39 7.49
CA VAL A 111 -20.18 15.19 8.29
C VAL A 111 -18.91 14.48 7.81
N GLU A 112 -18.63 14.48 6.51
CA GLU A 112 -17.40 13.91 5.94
C GLU A 112 -16.14 14.59 6.49
N LEU A 113 -16.17 15.91 6.70
CA LEU A 113 -15.06 16.66 7.26
C LEU A 113 -14.86 16.32 8.75
N GLU A 114 -15.95 16.21 9.51
CA GLU A 114 -15.91 15.82 10.92
C GLU A 114 -15.29 14.43 11.10
N GLN A 115 -15.75 13.46 10.32
CA GLN A 115 -15.20 12.10 10.34
C GLN A 115 -13.71 12.07 9.97
N ALA A 116 -13.32 12.85 8.96
CA ALA A 116 -11.93 12.94 8.55
C ALA A 116 -11.05 13.61 9.62
N ALA A 117 -11.58 14.59 10.36
CA ALA A 117 -10.88 15.22 11.47
C ALA A 117 -10.64 14.23 12.63
N ILE A 118 -11.64 13.42 12.98
CA ILE A 118 -11.49 12.34 13.98
C ILE A 118 -10.44 11.32 13.54
N ALA A 119 -10.48 10.91 12.27
CA ALA A 119 -9.49 9.99 11.72
C ALA A 119 -8.07 10.57 11.78
N LYS A 120 -7.92 11.87 11.45
CA LYS A 120 -6.65 12.58 11.56
C LYS A 120 -6.13 12.61 13.00
N GLU A 121 -6.97 12.99 13.97
CA GLU A 121 -6.58 13.01 15.39
C GLU A 121 -6.10 11.63 15.88
N THR A 122 -6.77 10.57 15.44
CA THR A 122 -6.38 9.19 15.76
C THR A 122 -4.99 8.85 15.22
N VAL A 123 -4.69 9.25 13.98
CA VAL A 123 -3.37 9.05 13.36
C VAL A 123 -2.29 9.88 14.05
N ASP A 124 -2.57 11.13 14.38
CA ASP A 124 -1.62 12.03 15.05
C ASP A 124 -1.21 11.45 16.43
N LYS A 125 -2.19 10.98 17.23
CA LYS A 125 -1.93 10.29 18.51
C LYS A 125 -1.09 9.02 18.35
N TYR A 126 -1.31 8.25 17.29
CA TYR A 126 -0.50 7.06 17.00
C TYR A 126 0.97 7.44 16.76
N TRP A 127 1.23 8.50 15.98
CA TRP A 127 2.59 8.96 15.72
C TRP A 127 3.27 9.54 16.96
N GLU A 128 2.57 10.32 17.77
CA GLU A 128 3.09 10.81 19.06
C GLU A 128 3.58 9.66 19.96
N SER A 129 2.81 8.58 20.02
CA SER A 129 3.19 7.37 20.77
C SER A 129 4.42 6.69 20.17
N LYS A 130 4.47 6.53 18.84
CA LYS A 130 5.61 5.90 18.16
C LYS A 130 6.89 6.71 18.26
N ASP A 131 6.82 8.03 18.15
CA ASP A 131 7.96 8.93 18.30
C ASP A 131 8.51 8.92 19.72
N LYS A 132 7.65 8.74 20.73
CA LYS A 132 8.08 8.52 22.11
C LYS A 132 8.85 7.20 22.25
N GLN A 133 8.30 6.10 21.75
CA GLN A 133 8.95 4.78 21.78
C GLN A 133 10.30 4.80 21.06
N TYR A 134 10.39 5.50 19.94
CA TYR A 134 11.63 5.60 19.15
C TYR A 134 12.71 6.38 19.90
N ARG A 135 12.36 7.52 20.51
CA ARG A 135 13.29 8.29 21.35
C ARG A 135 13.81 7.46 22.54
N GLU A 136 12.93 6.75 23.24
CA GLU A 136 13.31 5.87 24.34
C GLU A 136 14.26 4.74 23.89
N TYR A 137 14.01 4.16 22.71
CA TYR A 137 14.91 3.18 22.10
C TYR A 137 16.28 3.77 21.82
N GLN A 138 16.36 4.95 21.20
CA GLN A 138 17.63 5.62 20.91
C GLN A 138 18.42 5.87 22.20
N THR A 139 17.79 6.46 23.22
CA THR A 139 18.44 6.72 24.53
C THR A 139 18.95 5.44 25.19
N ARG A 140 18.20 4.32 25.11
CA ARG A 140 18.64 3.04 25.66
C ARG A 140 19.80 2.43 24.89
N THR A 141 19.83 2.61 23.57
CA THR A 141 20.90 2.09 22.71
C THR A 141 22.19 2.89 22.93
N GLU A 142 22.07 4.21 23.11
CA GLU A 142 23.19 5.11 23.44
C GLU A 142 23.74 4.89 24.85
N SER A 143 22.88 4.54 25.83
CA SER A 143 23.31 4.25 27.22
C SER A 143 23.93 2.86 27.41
N SER A 144 23.85 1.99 26.40
CA SER A 144 24.38 0.62 26.42
C SER A 144 25.73 0.49 25.70
N CYS A 145 26.29 1.61 25.21
CA CYS A 145 27.60 1.73 24.57
C CYS A 145 28.54 2.56 25.45
#